data_AF-A0A973D6P3-F1
#
_entry.id   AF-A0A973D6P3-F1
#
_cell.length_a   1.000
_cell.length_b   1.000
_cell.length_c   1.000
_cell.angle_alpha   90.00
_cell.angle_beta   90.00
_cell.angle_gamma   90.00
#
_symmetry.space_group_name_H-M   'P 1'
#
loop_
_entity.id
_entity.type
_entity.pdbx_description
1 polymer ?
#
loop_
_entity_poly.entity_id
_entity_poly.type
_entity_poly.pdbx_seq_one_letter_code
_entity_poly.pdbx_strand_id
1 'polypeptide(L)'
;YIAALGGGGSPSGPEFQRGDCNADGSFNIADAIYTLASLFSGGPAGPCADSCDSNDDGGLNIADAIYTLAALFSGGPTPAPPSPGNCGEDGTDTDALDCVTYNAC
;
A
#
# COMPACT_ATOMS: atom_id res chain seq x y z
N TYR A 1 -16.02 -38.76 15.12
CA TYR A 1 -14.76 -38.70 14.35
C TYR A 1 -14.78 -37.38 13.57
N ILE A 2 -14.12 -36.35 14.16
CA ILE A 2 -13.38 -35.22 13.57
C ILE A 2 -13.57 -34.92 12.06
N ALA A 3 -13.53 -33.69 11.51
CA ALA A 3 -13.49 -32.26 11.89
C ALA A 3 -13.18 -31.49 10.57
N ALA A 4 -13.24 -30.14 10.59
CA ALA A 4 -12.87 -29.17 9.53
C ALA A 4 -13.97 -28.87 8.49
N LEU A 5 -14.80 -27.83 8.64
CA LEU A 5 -14.51 -26.39 8.45
C LEU A 5 -13.86 -26.10 7.08
N GLY A 6 -14.70 -25.82 6.08
CA GLY A 6 -14.30 -25.21 4.82
C GLY A 6 -13.91 -23.75 5.05
N GLY A 7 -12.70 -23.53 5.56
CA GLY A 7 -12.01 -22.25 5.48
C GLY A 7 -11.37 -22.13 4.11
N GLY A 8 -12.05 -21.48 3.17
CA GLY A 8 -11.42 -20.96 1.97
C GLY A 8 -10.63 -19.70 2.35
N GLY A 9 -9.50 -19.88 3.00
CA GLY A 9 -8.52 -18.79 3.15
C GLY A 9 -7.84 -18.62 1.81
N SER A 10 -8.16 -17.55 1.08
CA SER A 10 -7.20 -16.93 0.16
C SER A 10 -5.89 -16.73 0.93
N PRO A 11 -4.71 -16.81 0.28
CA PRO A 11 -3.47 -16.49 0.98
C PRO A 11 -3.63 -15.07 1.53
N SER A 12 -3.73 -14.95 2.85
CA SER A 12 -3.77 -13.67 3.55
C SER A 12 -2.38 -13.04 3.37
N GLY A 13 -2.23 -12.20 2.35
CA GLY A 13 -1.08 -11.29 2.26
C GLY A 13 -0.99 -10.45 3.54
N PRO A 14 0.18 -9.92 3.91
CA PRO A 14 0.28 -9.13 5.13
C PRO A 14 -0.61 -7.89 5.03
N GLU A 15 -1.26 -7.56 6.14
CA GLU A 15 -2.05 -6.33 6.23
C GLU A 15 -1.15 -5.10 6.08
N PHE A 16 -1.63 -4.10 5.35
CA PHE A 16 -0.93 -2.83 5.18
C PHE A 16 -1.92 -1.67 5.14
N GLN A 17 -1.40 -0.45 5.01
CA GLN A 17 -2.19 0.75 4.73
C GLN A 17 -1.72 1.34 3.39
N ARG A 18 -2.61 1.37 2.41
CA ARG A 18 -2.38 1.94 1.09
C ARG A 18 -2.09 3.43 1.21
N GLY A 19 -1.03 3.86 0.55
CA GLY A 19 -0.51 5.23 0.62
C GLY A 19 0.55 5.46 1.70
N ASP A 20 0.80 4.50 2.61
CA ASP A 20 1.91 4.56 3.57
C ASP A 20 3.15 3.84 3.00
N CYS A 21 3.83 4.49 2.08
CA CYS A 21 4.94 3.90 1.34
C CYS A 21 6.21 3.74 2.20
N ASN A 22 6.38 4.59 3.21
CA ASN A 22 7.52 4.48 4.12
C ASN A 22 7.25 3.54 5.31
N ALA A 23 6.01 3.01 5.42
CA ALA A 23 5.53 2.08 6.44
C ALA A 23 5.69 2.62 7.88
N ASP A 24 5.48 3.93 8.07
CA ASP A 24 5.55 4.59 9.39
C ASP A 24 4.20 4.67 10.14
N GLY A 25 3.14 4.17 9.51
CA GLY A 25 1.77 4.12 10.01
C GLY A 25 0.99 5.41 9.80
N SER A 26 1.54 6.40 9.08
CA SER A 26 0.92 7.71 8.88
C SER A 26 0.92 8.13 7.42
N PHE A 27 -0.27 8.29 6.83
CA PHE A 27 -0.39 8.86 5.48
C PHE A 27 -0.10 10.38 5.46
N ASN A 28 1.05 10.76 4.92
CA ASN A 28 1.53 12.15 4.89
C ASN A 28 2.47 12.43 3.70
N ILE A 29 3.08 13.63 3.66
CA ILE A 29 3.95 14.02 2.54
C ILE A 29 5.23 13.18 2.47
N ALA A 30 5.68 12.59 3.58
CA ALA A 30 6.85 11.72 3.62
C ALA A 30 6.66 10.51 2.69
N ASP A 31 5.45 10.00 2.52
CA ASP A 31 5.14 8.89 1.62
C ASP A 31 5.41 9.24 0.17
N ALA A 32 4.88 10.38 -0.30
CA ALA A 32 5.13 10.84 -1.66
C ALA A 32 6.63 11.09 -1.91
N ILE A 33 7.34 11.63 -0.93
CA ILE A 33 8.80 11.83 -1.03
C ILE A 33 9.52 10.48 -1.10
N TYR A 34 9.11 9.51 -0.29
CA TYR A 34 9.70 8.17 -0.27
C TYR A 34 9.50 7.45 -1.61
N THR A 35 8.29 7.49 -2.18
CA THR A 35 8.01 6.96 -3.53
C THR A 35 8.88 7.61 -4.60
N LEU A 36 9.00 8.95 -4.60
CA LEU A 36 9.85 9.64 -5.59
C LEU A 36 11.34 9.33 -5.39
N ALA A 37 11.79 9.17 -4.15
CA ALA A 37 13.17 8.84 -3.84
C ALA A 37 13.53 7.43 -4.32
N SER A 38 12.64 6.44 -4.12
CA SER A 38 12.85 5.06 -4.59
C SER A 38 12.87 4.99 -6.12
N LEU A 39 11.99 5.74 -6.80
CA LEU A 39 11.90 5.75 -8.26
C LEU A 39 13.06 6.47 -8.95
N PHE A 40 13.51 7.61 -8.41
CA PHE A 40 14.36 8.54 -9.17
C PHE A 40 15.67 8.93 -8.49
N SER A 41 15.83 8.66 -7.19
CA SER A 41 17.00 9.10 -6.41
C SER A 41 17.84 7.95 -5.85
N GLY A 42 17.53 6.70 -6.21
CA GLY A 42 18.20 5.52 -5.66
C GLY A 42 17.93 5.30 -4.17
N GLY A 43 16.80 5.83 -3.67
CA GLY A 43 16.31 5.53 -2.33
C GLY A 43 15.95 4.04 -2.19
N PRO A 44 15.85 3.53 -0.95
CA PRO A 44 15.43 2.16 -0.73
C PRO A 44 14.01 1.93 -1.25
N ALA A 45 13.74 0.71 -1.73
CA ALA A 45 12.37 0.27 -1.97
C ALA A 45 11.59 0.22 -0.64
N GLY A 46 10.28 0.45 -0.69
CA GLY A 46 9.40 0.26 0.46
C GLY A 46 9.38 -1.21 0.89
N PRO A 47 9.12 -1.50 2.17
CA PRO A 47 9.02 -2.89 2.66
C PRO A 47 7.75 -3.62 2.15
N CYS A 48 6.79 -2.86 1.62
CA CYS A 48 5.50 -3.28 1.08
C CYS A 48 5.27 -2.48 -0.22
N ALA A 49 5.16 -3.17 -1.36
CA ALA A 49 4.98 -2.49 -2.65
C ALA A 49 3.54 -1.99 -2.82
N ASP A 50 2.55 -2.73 -2.31
CA ASP A 50 1.14 -2.36 -2.39
C ASP A 50 0.82 -1.11 -1.54
N SER A 51 1.56 -0.89 -0.44
CA SER A 51 1.40 0.36 0.33
C SER A 51 1.90 1.58 -0.44
N CYS A 52 2.81 1.38 -1.39
CA CYS A 52 3.33 2.44 -2.26
C CYS A 52 2.49 2.66 -3.53
N ASP A 53 1.74 1.65 -4.00
CA ASP A 53 0.74 1.78 -5.07
C ASP A 53 -0.51 2.50 -4.53
N SER A 54 -0.45 3.83 -4.58
CA SER A 54 -1.40 4.72 -3.92
C SER A 54 -2.68 4.89 -4.74
N ASN A 55 -2.59 4.72 -6.06
CA ASN A 55 -3.74 4.81 -6.95
C ASN A 55 -4.36 3.46 -7.30
N ASP A 56 -3.79 2.36 -6.80
CA ASP A 56 -4.31 1.00 -6.89
C ASP A 56 -4.46 0.54 -8.35
N ASP A 57 -3.42 0.82 -9.17
CA ASP A 57 -3.42 0.48 -10.60
C ASP A 57 -2.51 -0.71 -10.97
N GLY A 58 -1.89 -1.33 -9.97
CA GLY A 58 -0.98 -2.48 -10.08
C GLY A 58 0.42 -2.09 -10.55
N GLY A 59 0.77 -0.81 -10.45
CA GLY A 59 1.99 -0.26 -11.03
C GLY A 59 2.63 0.83 -10.21
N LEU A 60 3.70 0.50 -9.49
CA LEU A 60 4.50 1.49 -8.75
C LEU A 60 5.28 2.45 -9.69
N ASN A 61 4.78 3.68 -9.82
CA ASN A 61 5.35 4.72 -10.68
C ASN A 61 5.10 6.16 -10.15
N ILE A 62 5.36 7.17 -10.98
CA ILE A 62 5.21 8.58 -10.56
C ILE A 62 3.74 8.97 -10.30
N ALA A 63 2.79 8.27 -10.91
CA ALA A 63 1.36 8.49 -10.70
C ALA A 63 0.98 8.33 -9.22
N ASP A 64 1.60 7.40 -8.50
CA ASP A 64 1.37 7.17 -7.07
C ASP A 64 1.72 8.37 -6.21
N ALA A 65 2.91 8.94 -6.44
CA ALA A 65 3.34 10.13 -5.73
C ALA A 65 2.42 11.32 -6.02
N ILE A 66 1.98 11.48 -7.28
CA ILE A 66 1.03 12.53 -7.67
C ILE A 66 -0.34 12.29 -7.00
N TYR A 67 -0.81 11.05 -6.96
CA TYR A 67 -2.07 10.68 -6.32
C TYR A 67 -2.06 11.01 -4.83
N THR A 68 -1.00 10.64 -4.12
CA THR A 68 -0.80 10.96 -2.69
C THR A 68 -0.77 12.48 -2.45
N LEU A 69 -0.03 13.24 -3.25
CA LEU A 69 -0.01 14.70 -3.14
C LEU A 69 -1.37 15.35 -3.44
N ALA A 70 -2.11 14.80 -4.41
CA ALA A 70 -3.44 15.29 -4.74
C ALA A 70 -4.43 15.04 -3.60
N ALA A 71 -4.40 13.86 -2.97
CA ALA A 71 -5.20 13.53 -1.80
C ALA A 71 -4.89 14.45 -0.62
N LEU A 72 -3.60 14.72 -0.35
CA LEU A 72 -3.17 15.55 0.79
C LEU A 72 -3.47 17.04 0.62
N PHE A 73 -3.31 17.59 -0.59
CA PHE A 73 -3.24 19.04 -0.77
C PHE A 73 -4.19 19.62 -1.80
N SER A 74 -4.83 18.79 -2.64
CA SER A 74 -5.67 19.27 -3.75
C SER A 74 -7.12 18.78 -3.68
N GLY A 75 -7.51 18.11 -2.60
CA GLY A 75 -8.85 17.54 -2.44
C GLY A 75 -9.10 16.33 -3.35
N GLY A 76 -8.04 15.64 -3.76
CA GLY A 76 -8.13 14.37 -4.47
C GLY A 76 -8.74 13.25 -3.61
N PRO A 77 -9.10 12.11 -4.21
CA PRO A 77 -9.60 10.96 -3.48
C PRO A 77 -8.53 10.42 -2.51
N THR A 78 -8.96 9.94 -1.34
CA THR A 78 -8.09 9.15 -0.46
C THR A 78 -7.84 7.77 -1.09
N PRO A 79 -6.66 7.15 -0.85
CA PRO A 79 -6.39 5.80 -1.34
C PRO A 79 -7.51 4.80 -1.01
N ALA A 80 -7.74 3.88 -1.93
CA ALA A 80 -8.71 2.80 -1.77
C ALA A 80 -8.32 1.87 -0.59
N PRO A 81 -9.23 1.03 -0.09
CA PRO A 81 -8.91 0.01 0.89
C PRO A 81 -7.70 -0.85 0.47
N PRO A 82 -6.80 -1.24 1.40
CA PRO A 82 -6.81 -0.89 2.83
C PRO A 82 -6.38 0.58 3.04
N SER A 83 -7.29 1.45 3.48
CA SER A 83 -7.09 2.90 3.40
C SER A 83 -6.22 3.43 4.54
N PRO A 84 -5.65 4.65 4.43
CA PRO A 84 -4.91 5.26 5.53
C PRO A 84 -5.60 5.17 6.89
N GLY A 85 -4.87 4.67 7.89
CA GLY A 85 -5.35 4.45 9.24
C GLY A 85 -6.16 3.17 9.45
N ASN A 86 -6.34 2.33 8.43
CA ASN A 86 -7.04 1.05 8.51
C ASN A 86 -6.22 -0.05 7.85
N CYS A 87 -5.54 -0.84 8.67
CA CYS A 87 -4.88 -2.07 8.23
C CYS A 87 -5.89 -3.03 7.57
N GLY A 88 -5.48 -3.65 6.47
CA GLY A 88 -6.24 -4.70 5.84
C GLY A 88 -5.47 -5.36 4.70
N GLU A 89 -6.03 -6.45 4.20
CA GLU A 89 -5.55 -7.13 2.99
C GLU A 89 -5.96 -6.34 1.74
N ASP A 90 -5.20 -6.52 0.66
CA ASP A 90 -5.59 -6.00 -0.66
C ASP A 90 -6.71 -6.89 -1.26
N GLY A 91 -7.93 -6.36 -1.27
CA GLY A 91 -9.09 -7.04 -1.85
C GLY A 91 -9.12 -7.02 -3.39
N THR A 92 -8.20 -6.29 -4.01
CA THR A 92 -7.99 -6.14 -5.45
C THR A 92 -6.71 -6.84 -5.93
N ASP A 93 -5.99 -7.53 -5.03
CA ASP A 93 -4.75 -8.28 -5.27
C ASP A 93 -4.89 -9.27 -6.44
N THR A 94 -4.62 -8.75 -7.63
CA THR A 94 -4.67 -9.47 -8.90
C THR A 94 -3.48 -9.15 -9.77
N ASP A 95 -2.57 -8.30 -9.29
CA ASP A 95 -1.35 -7.89 -9.97
C ASP A 95 -0.12 -8.60 -9.38
N ALA A 96 1.07 -8.02 -9.58
CA ALA A 96 2.33 -8.64 -9.19
C ALA A 96 3.05 -7.89 -8.07
N LEU A 97 2.47 -6.79 -7.60
CA LEU A 97 2.88 -6.14 -6.38
C LEU A 97 2.42 -7.01 -5.21
N ASP A 98 3.22 -7.00 -4.16
CA ASP A 98 2.97 -7.76 -2.95
C ASP A 98 3.62 -7.00 -1.78
N CYS A 99 3.19 -7.33 -0.59
CA CYS A 99 3.79 -6.86 0.64
C CYS A 99 4.58 -8.00 1.29
N VAL A 100 5.88 -7.78 1.44
CA VAL A 100 6.75 -8.77 2.11
C VAL A 100 6.71 -8.55 3.62
N THR A 101 6.77 -7.28 4.04
CA THR A 101 6.67 -6.88 5.45
C THR A 101 6.05 -5.49 5.56
N TYR A 102 5.13 -5.32 6.49
CA TYR A 102 4.60 -4.01 6.87
C TYR A 102 4.40 -4.06 8.39
N ASN A 103 5.14 -3.24 9.15
CA ASN A 103 5.22 -3.34 10.62
C ASN A 103 4.31 -2.33 11.35
N ALA A 104 3.64 -1.46 10.61
CA ALA A 104 2.63 -0.55 11.17
C ALA A 104 1.24 -1.23 11.30
N CYS A 105 1.16 -2.46 10.81
CA CYS A 105 0.24 -3.52 11.18
C CYS A 105 1.10 -4.67 11.78
#